data_AF-A0A8H7Z6L2-F1
#
_entry.id   AF-A0A8H7Z6L2-F1
#
_cell.length_a   1.000
_cell.length_b   1.000
_cell.length_c   1.000
_cell.angle_alpha   90.00
_cell.angle_beta   90.00
_cell.angle_gamma   90.00
#
_symmetry.space_group_name_H-M   'P 1'
#
loop_
_entity.id
_entity.type
_entity.pdbx_description
1 polymer ?
#
loop_
_entity_poly.entity_id
_entity_poly.type
_entity_poly.pdbx_seq_one_letter_code
_entity_poly.pdbx_strand_id
1 'polypeptide(L)'
;MRSRSSIRSKHTTQQLPNLAMPIEPSSEEGQTAGIAGSSSSSLVTTTVLIIGAGSTGLALAQGLKQANISCIVVERDGRLDARSRDWNMGMHWGGTALKSLVSGEIWSRLQSVQVDPSQPTAESDDLKFVNGESGELIAAIHAQKFYRLRRSKLRALLAEELDIRYNKSFENIAFSSGDSLAVVHFNDGSSIAAKLVVGADGSRSSVRQLLLGPDQAAIRRLPYCATFIHSRFTREQALFLRSFHPLYIAAIHPGGLFSFLGMQDAADPERPETWTFFFYISWYSSLDEQDKTANWTDAQRSEQVKELSRTFTDPFKSAFEWASADCKVWYFGLHDFDPGAEGHRWGNLGGRVTLAGDSAHTMTYQRGQGLNHSLTDAAELCEAIKNFTSKKSTQGAAISSYEEAMIRRAGGEVRLSTTNTEMLHDWQKVLQSPLMKTGMRQTNKAAGTS
;
A
#
# COMPACT_ATOMS: atom_id res chain seq x y z
N MET A 1 -37.96 -20.05 -45.23
CA MET A 1 -37.76 -20.61 -46.58
C MET A 1 -36.40 -20.14 -47.09
N ARG A 2 -35.52 -21.08 -47.46
CA ARG A 2 -34.14 -20.93 -48.02
C ARG A 2 -33.12 -20.26 -47.07
N SER A 3 -31.89 -20.72 -46.89
CA SER A 3 -31.13 -21.91 -47.29
C SER A 3 -29.84 -21.89 -46.45
N ARG A 4 -29.43 -23.04 -45.91
CA ARG A 4 -28.15 -23.24 -45.19
C ARG A 4 -27.00 -23.35 -46.19
N SER A 5 -25.82 -22.85 -45.85
CA SER A 5 -24.56 -23.47 -46.28
C SER A 5 -23.50 -23.28 -45.21
N SER A 6 -22.87 -24.39 -44.81
CA SER A 6 -21.81 -24.46 -43.82
C SER A 6 -20.47 -24.42 -44.54
N ILE A 7 -19.47 -23.76 -43.94
CA ILE A 7 -18.08 -23.86 -44.38
C ILE A 7 -17.26 -24.35 -43.20
N ARG A 8 -16.87 -25.62 -43.29
CA ARG A 8 -15.81 -26.27 -42.52
C ARG A 8 -14.48 -25.60 -42.86
N SER A 9 -13.75 -25.10 -41.87
CA SER A 9 -12.30 -24.86 -42.01
C SER A 9 -11.53 -26.11 -41.55
N LYS A 10 -10.55 -26.50 -42.34
CA LYS A 10 -9.77 -27.73 -42.22
C LYS A 10 -8.61 -27.52 -41.25
N HIS A 11 -8.44 -28.47 -40.32
CA HIS A 11 -7.19 -28.72 -39.62
C HIS A 11 -6.05 -28.92 -40.63
N THR A 12 -4.92 -28.24 -40.40
CA THR A 12 -3.62 -28.63 -40.97
C THR A 12 -2.63 -28.71 -39.81
N THR A 13 -2.37 -29.94 -39.39
CA THR A 13 -1.35 -30.32 -38.42
C THR A 13 -0.02 -30.39 -39.17
N GLN A 14 0.93 -29.50 -38.86
CA GLN A 14 2.31 -29.64 -39.32
C GLN A 14 3.09 -30.51 -38.32
N GLN A 15 3.36 -31.75 -38.73
CA GLN A 15 4.34 -32.64 -38.11
C GLN A 15 5.76 -32.15 -38.44
N LEU A 16 6.58 -31.98 -37.41
CA LEU A 16 8.04 -31.86 -37.54
C LEU A 16 8.66 -33.27 -37.47
N PRO A 17 9.65 -33.61 -38.30
CA PRO A 17 10.21 -34.95 -38.33
C PRO A 17 11.21 -35.21 -37.20
N ASN A 18 11.02 -36.35 -36.54
CA ASN A 18 11.99 -37.06 -35.70
C ASN A 18 13.22 -37.44 -36.53
N LEU A 19 14.41 -37.11 -36.03
CA LEU A 19 15.66 -37.79 -36.37
C LEU A 19 16.41 -38.06 -35.07
N ALA A 20 16.46 -39.34 -34.71
CA ALA A 20 17.28 -39.88 -33.64
C ALA A 20 18.24 -40.93 -34.24
N MET A 21 19.29 -41.21 -33.47
CA MET A 21 20.30 -42.29 -33.54
C MET A 21 21.73 -41.82 -33.94
N PRO A 22 22.78 -42.52 -33.52
CA PRO A 22 23.29 -42.60 -32.13
C PRO A 22 24.82 -42.39 -32.07
N ILE A 23 25.38 -41.98 -30.93
CA ILE A 23 26.85 -42.04 -30.74
C ILE A 23 27.14 -42.68 -29.39
N GLU A 24 27.73 -43.88 -29.45
CA GLU A 24 28.32 -44.62 -28.34
C GLU A 24 29.83 -44.34 -28.24
N PRO A 25 30.50 -44.72 -27.14
CA PRO A 25 31.51 -43.90 -26.47
C PRO A 25 32.93 -44.16 -26.97
N SER A 26 33.78 -43.14 -26.91
CA SER A 26 35.24 -43.31 -26.96
C SER A 26 35.84 -43.03 -25.57
N SER A 27 36.56 -44.04 -25.11
CA SER A 27 37.40 -44.08 -23.93
C SER A 27 38.65 -43.23 -24.10
N GLU A 28 38.99 -42.41 -23.12
CA GLU A 28 40.38 -42.05 -22.83
C GLU A 28 40.56 -41.70 -21.35
N GLU A 29 41.51 -42.38 -20.72
CA GLU A 29 41.91 -42.25 -19.33
C GLU A 29 42.76 -40.99 -19.12
N GLY A 30 42.62 -40.40 -17.93
CA GLY A 30 43.71 -39.74 -17.24
C GLY A 30 43.82 -38.21 -17.40
N GLN A 31 43.34 -37.49 -16.39
CA GLN A 31 44.24 -36.74 -15.49
C GLN A 31 43.46 -36.08 -14.35
N THR A 32 43.87 -36.44 -13.14
CA THR A 32 43.48 -35.84 -11.88
C THR A 32 43.92 -34.38 -11.83
N ALA A 33 42.96 -33.45 -11.89
CA ALA A 33 43.12 -32.09 -11.40
C ALA A 33 42.02 -31.85 -10.36
N GLY A 34 42.43 -31.72 -9.10
CA GLY A 34 41.53 -31.47 -7.98
C GLY A 34 40.75 -30.18 -8.20
N ILE A 35 39.43 -30.31 -8.35
CA ILE A 35 38.53 -29.17 -8.25
C ILE A 35 38.29 -28.95 -6.76
N ALA A 36 38.91 -27.89 -6.25
CA ALA A 36 38.65 -27.31 -4.96
C ALA A 36 37.13 -27.19 -4.73
N GLY A 37 36.70 -27.60 -3.54
CA GLY A 37 35.29 -27.72 -3.17
C GLY A 37 34.48 -26.48 -3.54
N SER A 38 33.33 -26.71 -4.18
CA SER A 38 32.29 -25.70 -4.22
C SER A 38 31.91 -25.42 -2.77
N SER A 39 32.15 -24.19 -2.32
CA SER A 39 31.57 -23.71 -1.08
C SER A 39 30.06 -23.75 -1.27
N SER A 40 29.40 -24.78 -0.74
CA SER A 40 27.96 -24.79 -0.62
C SER A 40 27.62 -23.63 0.32
N SER A 41 27.23 -22.48 -0.24
CA SER A 41 26.75 -21.39 0.59
C SER A 41 25.49 -21.92 1.28
N SER A 42 25.57 -22.14 2.59
CA SER A 42 24.42 -22.60 3.37
C SER A 42 23.24 -21.66 3.13
N LEU A 43 22.10 -22.21 2.72
CA LEU A 43 20.89 -21.45 2.42
C LEU A 43 20.49 -20.61 3.64
N VAL A 44 20.41 -19.29 3.47
CA VAL A 44 19.98 -18.38 4.54
C VAL A 44 18.57 -18.77 4.98
N THR A 45 18.38 -18.95 6.28
CA THR A 45 17.13 -19.41 6.87
C THR A 45 16.62 -18.43 7.93
N THR A 46 15.31 -18.20 7.95
CA THR A 46 14.63 -17.35 8.94
C THR A 46 13.31 -18.00 9.39
N THR A 47 12.72 -17.56 10.51
CA THR A 47 11.36 -18.00 10.85
C THR A 47 10.35 -17.30 9.94
N VAL A 48 10.48 -15.99 9.77
CA VAL A 48 9.58 -15.18 8.93
C VAL A 48 10.39 -14.43 7.88
N LEU A 49 9.96 -14.52 6.62
CA LEU A 49 10.46 -13.70 5.53
C LEU A 49 9.37 -12.75 5.07
N ILE A 50 9.62 -11.45 5.15
CA ILE A 50 8.66 -10.40 4.78
C ILE A 50 9.07 -9.82 3.44
N ILE A 51 8.21 -9.97 2.43
CA ILE A 51 8.42 -9.43 1.09
C ILE A 51 7.85 -8.00 1.05
N GLY A 52 8.71 -7.00 1.15
CA GLY A 52 8.38 -5.57 1.06
C GLY A 52 8.68 -4.77 2.32
N ALA A 53 9.50 -3.72 2.20
CA ALA A 53 9.84 -2.79 3.30
C ALA A 53 8.91 -1.58 3.34
N GLY A 54 7.59 -1.82 3.18
CA GLY A 54 6.54 -0.83 3.43
C GLY A 54 6.23 -0.66 4.91
N SER A 55 5.32 0.24 5.27
CA SER A 55 4.93 0.47 6.68
C SER A 55 4.44 -0.81 7.35
N THR A 56 3.66 -1.64 6.65
CA THR A 56 3.16 -2.94 7.15
C THR A 56 4.29 -3.90 7.48
N GLY A 57 5.19 -4.15 6.52
CA GLY A 57 6.29 -5.10 6.67
C GLY A 57 7.27 -4.69 7.76
N LEU A 58 7.61 -3.40 7.84
CA LEU A 58 8.50 -2.87 8.87
C LEU A 58 7.86 -2.90 10.27
N ALA A 59 6.56 -2.56 10.38
CA ALA A 59 5.86 -2.64 11.67
C ALA A 59 5.76 -4.10 12.17
N LEU A 60 5.49 -5.05 11.27
CA LEU A 60 5.49 -6.48 11.62
C LEU A 60 6.89 -6.92 12.08
N ALA A 61 7.94 -6.55 11.35
CA ALA A 61 9.32 -6.89 11.71
C ALA A 61 9.73 -6.35 13.09
N GLN A 62 9.32 -5.12 13.45
CA GLN A 62 9.53 -4.58 14.80
C GLN A 62 8.84 -5.43 15.87
N GLY A 63 7.58 -5.85 15.62
CA GLY A 63 6.85 -6.72 16.56
C GLY A 63 7.51 -8.10 16.73
N LEU A 64 8.00 -8.69 15.64
CA LEU A 64 8.71 -9.97 15.66
C LEU A 64 10.06 -9.86 16.38
N LYS A 65 10.79 -8.75 16.18
CA LYS A 65 12.01 -8.45 16.91
C LYS A 65 11.75 -8.40 18.41
N GLN A 66 10.73 -7.68 18.86
CA GLN A 66 10.35 -7.66 20.28
C GLN A 66 9.96 -9.04 20.84
N ALA A 67 9.42 -9.91 19.99
CA ALA A 67 9.09 -11.28 20.34
C ALA A 67 10.28 -12.26 20.30
N ASN A 68 11.50 -11.77 19.96
CA ASN A 68 12.67 -12.61 19.69
C ASN A 68 12.44 -13.68 18.61
N ILE A 69 11.63 -13.35 17.59
CA ILE A 69 11.34 -14.23 16.46
C ILE A 69 12.18 -13.77 15.27
N SER A 70 13.05 -14.67 14.77
CA SER A 70 13.94 -14.40 13.63
C SER A 70 13.13 -13.98 12.39
N CYS A 71 13.46 -12.81 11.85
CA CYS A 71 12.80 -12.23 10.70
C CYS A 71 13.82 -11.57 9.77
N ILE A 72 13.61 -11.73 8.46
CA ILE A 72 14.32 -10.98 7.41
C ILE A 72 13.26 -10.22 6.61
N VAL A 73 13.49 -8.94 6.37
CA VAL A 73 12.70 -8.12 5.44
C VAL A 73 13.47 -8.01 4.13
N VAL A 74 12.80 -8.19 3.01
CA VAL A 74 13.39 -7.99 1.68
C VAL A 74 12.70 -6.84 0.96
N GLU A 75 13.47 -6.04 0.22
CA GLU A 75 12.97 -4.90 -0.54
C GLU A 75 13.57 -4.94 -1.95
N ARG A 76 12.72 -4.70 -2.96
CA ARG A 76 13.14 -4.72 -4.36
C ARG A 76 13.99 -3.50 -4.72
N ASP A 77 13.72 -2.37 -4.08
CA ASP A 77 14.48 -1.15 -4.29
C ASP A 77 15.88 -1.25 -3.64
N GLY A 78 16.88 -0.55 -4.18
CA GLY A 78 18.27 -0.63 -3.70
C GLY A 78 18.56 0.06 -2.35
N ARG A 79 17.60 0.85 -1.86
CA ARG A 79 17.62 1.53 -0.54
C ARG A 79 16.20 1.96 -0.18
N LEU A 80 15.95 2.21 1.11
CA LEU A 80 14.60 2.49 1.62
C LEU A 80 13.95 3.75 1.01
N ASP A 81 14.75 4.75 0.70
CA ASP A 81 14.38 6.07 0.16
C ASP A 81 14.66 6.21 -1.35
N ALA A 82 14.82 5.09 -2.07
CA ALA A 82 15.14 5.11 -3.51
C ALA A 82 14.08 5.83 -4.35
N ARG A 83 12.82 5.84 -3.91
CA ARG A 83 11.71 6.51 -4.62
C ARG A 83 11.63 7.97 -4.22
N SER A 84 11.65 8.85 -5.22
CA SER A 84 11.42 10.29 -5.05
C SER A 84 10.00 10.62 -4.57
N ARG A 85 9.06 9.70 -4.78
CA ARG A 85 7.67 9.80 -4.37
C ARG A 85 7.50 9.45 -2.89
N ASP A 86 7.01 10.42 -2.14
CA ASP A 86 6.74 10.34 -0.71
C ASP A 86 5.36 10.93 -0.44
N TRP A 87 4.69 10.47 0.61
CA TRP A 87 3.34 10.92 0.96
C TRP A 87 3.25 11.16 2.45
N ASN A 88 2.25 11.93 2.86
CA ASN A 88 1.78 11.93 4.24
C ASN A 88 0.64 10.92 4.42
N MET A 89 0.43 10.46 5.64
CA MET A 89 -0.59 9.47 5.98
C MET A 89 -1.28 9.88 7.28
N GLY A 90 -2.59 9.65 7.34
CA GLY A 90 -3.36 9.77 8.57
C GLY A 90 -3.28 8.46 9.37
N MET A 91 -2.82 8.53 10.62
CA MET A 91 -2.92 7.42 11.57
C MET A 91 -3.80 7.85 12.74
N HIS A 92 -4.70 6.98 13.18
CA HIS A 92 -5.61 7.22 14.31
C HIS A 92 -5.75 5.93 15.13
N TRP A 93 -6.81 5.15 14.95
CA TRP A 93 -7.03 3.92 15.71
C TRP A 93 -5.93 2.86 15.46
N GLY A 94 -5.24 2.91 14.32
CA GLY A 94 -4.06 2.07 14.05
C GLY A 94 -2.85 2.39 14.93
N GLY A 95 -2.85 3.53 15.62
CA GLY A 95 -1.79 3.92 16.55
C GLY A 95 -1.64 2.94 17.73
N THR A 96 -2.73 2.35 18.21
CA THR A 96 -2.69 1.32 19.26
C THR A 96 -1.95 0.07 18.79
N ALA A 97 -2.21 -0.37 17.56
CA ALA A 97 -1.54 -1.52 16.96
C ALA A 97 -0.05 -1.25 16.75
N LEU A 98 0.31 -0.07 16.24
CA LEU A 98 1.72 0.31 16.11
C LEU A 98 2.42 0.34 17.47
N LYS A 99 1.77 0.92 18.50
CA LYS A 99 2.34 0.99 19.86
C LYS A 99 2.63 -0.39 20.44
N SER A 100 1.82 -1.41 20.15
CA SER A 100 2.09 -2.79 20.59
C SER A 100 3.22 -3.49 19.82
N LEU A 101 3.58 -2.98 18.64
CA LEU A 101 4.59 -3.56 17.75
C LEU A 101 5.98 -2.98 17.94
N VAL A 102 6.11 -1.77 18.48
CA VAL A 102 7.39 -1.05 18.60
C VAL A 102 7.85 -0.88 20.05
N SER A 103 9.15 -0.70 20.25
CA SER A 103 9.70 -0.44 21.58
C SER A 103 9.20 0.91 22.12
N GLY A 104 9.27 1.10 23.44
CA GLY A 104 8.97 2.39 24.05
C GLY A 104 9.82 3.54 23.49
N GLU A 105 11.06 3.24 23.10
CA GLU A 105 11.97 4.21 22.49
C GLU A 105 11.50 4.65 21.10
N ILE A 106 11.17 3.71 20.21
CA ILE A 106 10.62 4.02 18.88
C ILE A 106 9.31 4.80 19.03
N TRP A 107 8.41 4.37 19.93
CA TRP A 107 7.14 5.04 20.18
C TRP A 107 7.34 6.49 20.65
N SER A 108 8.31 6.72 21.55
CA SER A 108 8.60 8.07 22.08
C SER A 108 9.03 9.07 20.99
N ARG A 109 9.59 8.56 19.87
CA ARG A 109 10.04 9.36 18.73
C ARG A 109 8.98 9.53 17.64
N LEU A 110 7.75 9.04 17.82
CA LEU A 110 6.68 9.16 16.82
C LEU A 110 6.39 10.63 16.43
N GLN A 111 6.53 11.58 17.36
CA GLN A 111 6.35 13.00 17.06
C GLN A 111 7.35 13.52 16.00
N SER A 112 8.58 12.99 15.98
CA SER A 112 9.62 13.41 15.04
C SER A 112 9.30 13.06 13.57
N VAL A 113 8.40 12.10 13.35
CA VAL A 113 8.02 11.65 12.01
C VAL A 113 6.73 12.29 11.50
N GLN A 114 6.15 13.22 12.26
CA GLN A 114 5.02 14.02 11.78
C GLN A 114 5.43 14.90 10.60
N VAL A 115 4.44 15.29 9.80
CA VAL A 115 4.60 16.30 8.74
C VAL A 115 5.02 17.65 9.32
N ASP A 116 4.66 17.92 10.57
CA ASP A 116 5.15 19.03 11.37
C ASP A 116 5.48 18.53 12.80
N PRO A 117 6.76 18.32 13.12
CA PRO A 117 7.18 17.88 14.45
C PRO A 117 6.90 18.90 15.57
N SER A 118 6.70 20.19 15.24
CA SER A 118 6.38 21.24 16.20
C SER A 118 4.90 21.29 16.59
N GLN A 119 4.04 20.52 15.89
CA GLN A 119 2.61 20.42 16.15
C GLN A 119 2.30 19.07 16.82
N PRO A 120 2.12 19.03 18.15
CA PRO A 120 1.74 17.80 18.85
C PRO A 120 0.39 17.28 18.36
N THR A 121 0.22 15.97 18.30
CA THR A 121 -1.10 15.39 18.03
C THR A 121 -2.04 15.67 19.20
N ALA A 122 -3.13 16.37 18.91
CA ALA A 122 -4.19 16.62 19.88
C ALA A 122 -4.89 15.31 20.27
N GLU A 123 -5.40 15.25 21.50
CA GLU A 123 -6.20 14.10 21.98
C GLU A 123 -7.49 13.94 21.14
N SER A 124 -8.03 15.06 20.67
CA SER A 124 -9.20 15.17 19.81
C SER A 124 -8.90 16.13 18.67
N ASP A 125 -9.27 15.74 17.46
CA ASP A 125 -9.14 16.54 16.25
C ASP A 125 -10.43 16.45 15.41
N ASP A 126 -10.70 17.49 14.61
CA ASP A 126 -11.88 17.58 13.76
C ASP A 126 -11.45 17.76 12.31
N LEU A 127 -11.65 16.71 11.51
CA LEU A 127 -11.36 16.78 10.08
C LEU A 127 -12.45 17.59 9.40
N LYS A 128 -12.12 18.83 9.03
CA LYS A 128 -13.04 19.75 8.37
C LYS A 128 -13.17 19.44 6.88
N PHE A 129 -14.41 19.33 6.44
CA PHE A 129 -14.83 19.24 5.04
C PHE A 129 -15.63 20.49 4.72
N VAL A 130 -15.14 21.27 3.76
CA VAL A 130 -15.81 22.49 3.28
C VAL A 130 -16.42 22.27 1.91
N ASN A 131 -17.40 23.09 1.54
CA ASN A 131 -17.90 23.19 0.20
C ASN A 131 -16.81 23.82 -0.67
N GLY A 132 -16.41 23.12 -1.73
CA GLY A 132 -15.36 23.58 -2.63
C GLY A 132 -15.71 24.89 -3.33
N GLU A 133 -16.99 25.14 -3.64
CA GLU A 133 -17.45 26.33 -4.36
C GLU A 133 -17.74 27.52 -3.43
N SER A 134 -18.35 27.31 -2.27
CA SER A 134 -18.72 28.40 -1.34
C SER A 134 -17.71 28.64 -0.21
N GLY A 135 -16.86 27.65 0.10
CA GLY A 135 -15.95 27.66 1.25
C GLY A 135 -16.64 27.38 2.60
N GLU A 136 -17.96 27.17 2.61
CA GLU A 136 -18.73 26.92 3.82
C GLU A 136 -18.46 25.53 4.41
N LEU A 137 -18.47 25.41 5.73
CA LEU A 137 -18.30 24.11 6.39
C LEU A 137 -19.48 23.18 6.07
N ILE A 138 -19.19 22.00 5.51
CA ILE A 138 -20.17 20.92 5.31
C ILE A 138 -20.23 20.02 6.54
N ALA A 139 -19.05 19.58 7.00
CA ALA A 139 -18.96 18.63 8.11
C ALA A 139 -17.62 18.75 8.83
N ALA A 140 -17.62 18.39 10.11
CA ALA A 140 -16.44 18.17 10.91
C ALA A 140 -16.45 16.72 11.41
N ILE A 141 -15.52 15.90 10.93
CA ILE A 141 -15.42 14.50 11.29
C ILE A 141 -14.45 14.35 12.45
N HIS A 142 -15.01 14.09 13.62
CA HIS A 142 -14.24 13.90 14.84
C HIS A 142 -13.34 12.64 14.78
N ALA A 143 -12.09 12.81 15.19
CA ALA A 143 -11.10 11.75 15.31
C ALA A 143 -10.28 11.90 16.60
N GLN A 144 -10.01 10.77 17.24
CA GLN A 144 -9.13 10.74 18.41
C GLN A 144 -7.68 10.49 17.95
N LYS A 145 -6.74 11.27 18.48
CA LYS A 145 -5.30 11.17 18.22
C LYS A 145 -4.98 11.00 16.72
N PHE A 146 -5.37 11.97 15.91
CA PHE A 146 -5.11 11.94 14.48
C PHE A 146 -3.68 12.42 14.17
N TYR A 147 -2.77 11.48 13.95
CA TYR A 147 -1.40 11.76 13.54
C TYR A 147 -1.32 12.01 12.03
N ARG A 148 -0.50 12.99 11.65
CA ARG A 148 -0.14 13.26 10.25
C ARG A 148 1.31 12.89 10.07
N LEU A 149 1.55 11.67 9.60
CA LEU A 149 2.89 11.09 9.52
C LEU A 149 3.45 11.22 8.12
N ARG A 150 4.73 11.56 7.99
CA ARG A 150 5.44 11.48 6.72
C ARG A 150 5.90 10.04 6.48
N ARG A 151 5.51 9.44 5.36
CA ARG A 151 5.74 8.03 5.05
C ARG A 151 7.22 7.67 5.06
N SER A 152 8.07 8.46 4.43
CA SER A 152 9.52 8.24 4.44
C SER A 152 10.10 8.25 5.87
N LYS A 153 9.74 9.24 6.69
CA LYS A 153 10.19 9.34 8.09
C LYS A 153 9.69 8.17 8.94
N LEU A 154 8.42 7.77 8.80
CA LEU A 154 7.87 6.59 9.50
C LEU A 154 8.61 5.31 9.10
N ARG A 155 8.85 5.09 7.80
CA ARG A 155 9.60 3.92 7.33
C ARG A 155 11.03 3.92 7.86
N ALA A 156 11.71 5.05 7.85
CA ALA A 156 13.06 5.17 8.39
C ALA A 156 13.10 4.81 9.89
N LEU A 157 12.18 5.36 10.68
CA LEU A 157 12.07 5.06 12.11
C LEU A 157 11.79 3.58 12.37
N LEU A 158 10.89 2.96 11.59
CA LEU A 158 10.58 1.53 11.74
C LEU A 158 11.66 0.59 11.18
N ALA A 159 12.57 1.09 10.34
CA ALA A 159 13.67 0.31 9.78
C ALA A 159 14.86 0.16 10.73
N GLU A 160 14.89 0.93 11.83
CA GLU A 160 15.99 0.92 12.78
C GLU A 160 16.21 -0.48 13.36
N GLU A 161 17.47 -0.93 13.25
CA GLU A 161 17.95 -2.20 13.81
C GLU A 161 17.14 -3.43 13.36
N LEU A 162 16.72 -3.46 12.08
CA LEU A 162 16.13 -4.62 11.41
C LEU A 162 17.09 -5.22 10.38
N ASP A 163 17.00 -6.52 10.13
CA ASP A 163 17.68 -7.17 8.99
C ASP A 163 16.87 -6.93 7.71
N ILE A 164 17.27 -5.93 6.92
CA ILE A 164 16.66 -5.57 5.65
C ILE A 164 17.64 -5.86 4.50
N ARG A 165 17.22 -6.69 3.54
CA ARG A 165 17.98 -7.01 2.32
C ARG A 165 17.38 -6.30 1.11
N TYR A 166 18.13 -5.38 0.54
CA TYR A 166 17.74 -4.60 -0.63
C TYR A 166 18.07 -5.31 -1.95
N ASN A 167 17.54 -4.78 -3.06
CA ASN A 167 17.66 -5.36 -4.41
C ASN A 167 17.09 -6.78 -4.52
N LYS A 168 16.12 -7.13 -3.68
CA LYS A 168 15.48 -8.45 -3.65
C LYS A 168 14.09 -8.37 -4.26
N SER A 169 14.04 -8.51 -5.58
CA SER A 169 12.77 -8.64 -6.32
C SER A 169 12.29 -10.08 -6.25
N PHE A 170 11.14 -10.29 -5.62
CA PHE A 170 10.50 -11.60 -5.50
C PHE A 170 10.19 -12.20 -6.87
N GLU A 171 10.54 -13.47 -7.06
CA GLU A 171 10.29 -14.22 -8.29
C GLU A 171 9.24 -15.32 -8.06
N ASN A 172 9.55 -16.27 -7.18
CA ASN A 172 8.71 -17.44 -6.93
C ASN A 172 9.02 -18.07 -5.55
N ILE A 173 8.20 -19.03 -5.13
CA ILE A 173 8.39 -19.85 -3.94
C ILE A 173 8.41 -21.32 -4.34
N ALA A 174 9.48 -22.01 -3.98
CA ALA A 174 9.53 -23.47 -4.03
C ALA A 174 9.18 -24.04 -2.64
N PHE A 175 8.39 -25.11 -2.65
CA PHE A 175 8.06 -25.86 -1.44
C PHE A 175 8.73 -27.22 -1.52
N SER A 176 9.61 -27.53 -0.58
CA SER A 176 10.10 -28.91 -0.42
C SER A 176 8.99 -29.79 0.18
N SER A 177 9.06 -31.10 -0.05
CA SER A 177 8.11 -32.07 0.51
C SER A 177 8.19 -32.11 2.05
N GLY A 178 7.04 -32.26 2.73
CA GLY A 178 6.94 -32.37 4.20
C GLY A 178 6.83 -31.01 4.94
N ASP A 179 7.13 -31.00 6.25
CA ASP A 179 7.19 -29.82 7.15
C ASP A 179 8.35 -28.85 6.83
N SER A 180 8.79 -28.84 5.58
CA SER A 180 9.96 -28.10 5.13
C SER A 180 9.65 -26.61 4.91
N LEU A 181 10.71 -25.82 5.04
CA LEU A 181 10.72 -24.37 4.80
C LEU A 181 10.26 -24.07 3.36
N ALA A 182 9.58 -22.93 3.18
CA ALA A 182 9.36 -22.32 1.88
C ALA A 182 10.67 -21.66 1.43
N VAL A 183 11.14 -21.98 0.22
CA VAL A 183 12.34 -21.37 -0.37
C VAL A 183 11.90 -20.29 -1.34
N VAL A 184 12.16 -19.04 -1.00
CA VAL A 184 11.86 -17.88 -1.85
C VAL A 184 13.04 -17.61 -2.76
N HIS A 185 12.76 -17.54 -4.06
CA HIS A 185 13.71 -17.19 -5.10
C HIS A 185 13.53 -15.73 -5.51
N PHE A 186 14.65 -15.07 -5.81
CA PHE A 186 14.70 -13.68 -6.24
C PHE A 186 15.31 -13.58 -7.64
N ASN A 187 14.95 -12.52 -8.37
CA ASN A 187 15.42 -12.30 -9.75
C ASN A 187 16.95 -12.19 -9.91
N ASP A 188 17.69 -12.00 -8.81
CA ASP A 188 19.16 -11.98 -8.82
C ASP A 188 19.78 -13.40 -8.68
N GLY A 189 18.96 -14.45 -8.69
CA GLY A 189 19.36 -15.84 -8.53
C GLY A 189 19.61 -16.27 -7.08
N SER A 190 19.52 -15.35 -6.10
CA SER A 190 19.65 -15.69 -4.69
C SER A 190 18.38 -16.31 -4.12
N SER A 191 18.47 -16.91 -2.94
CA SER A 191 17.32 -17.54 -2.28
C SER A 191 17.40 -17.46 -0.76
N ILE A 192 16.23 -17.44 -0.11
CA ILE A 192 16.09 -17.45 1.35
C ILE A 192 15.00 -18.45 1.73
N ALA A 193 15.26 -19.31 2.71
CA ALA A 193 14.28 -20.24 3.26
C ALA A 193 13.58 -19.66 4.50
N ALA A 194 12.27 -19.88 4.61
CA ALA A 194 11.47 -19.42 5.74
C ALA A 194 10.36 -20.40 6.14
N LYS A 195 9.96 -20.40 7.42
CA LYS A 195 8.76 -21.13 7.86
C LYS A 195 7.49 -20.46 7.36
N LEU A 196 7.48 -19.13 7.36
CA LEU A 196 6.39 -18.28 6.88
C LEU A 196 6.92 -17.20 5.95
N VAL A 197 6.27 -17.05 4.79
CA VAL A 197 6.46 -15.93 3.86
C VAL A 197 5.27 -14.99 3.97
N VAL A 198 5.52 -13.69 4.19
CA VAL A 198 4.48 -12.66 4.27
C VAL A 198 4.64 -11.72 3.08
N GLY A 199 3.65 -11.69 2.20
CA GLY A 199 3.56 -10.66 1.17
C GLY A 199 3.11 -9.34 1.78
N ALA A 200 3.99 -8.34 1.78
CA ALA A 200 3.74 -6.96 2.20
C ALA A 200 4.26 -5.96 1.14
N ASP A 201 4.20 -6.38 -0.13
CA ASP A 201 4.84 -5.79 -1.31
C ASP A 201 3.94 -4.81 -2.07
N GLY A 202 2.85 -4.37 -1.44
CA GLY A 202 1.99 -3.29 -1.90
C GLY A 202 0.88 -3.70 -2.87
N SER A 203 0.19 -2.71 -3.42
CA SER A 203 -1.07 -2.91 -4.16
C SER A 203 -0.96 -3.80 -5.41
N ARG A 204 0.24 -3.94 -5.99
CA ARG A 204 0.52 -4.81 -7.15
C ARG A 204 1.34 -6.04 -6.75
N SER A 205 1.00 -6.62 -5.61
CA SER A 205 1.72 -7.73 -4.98
C SER A 205 2.00 -8.88 -5.94
N SER A 206 3.27 -9.29 -6.02
CA SER A 206 3.71 -10.48 -6.73
C SER A 206 3.41 -11.74 -5.90
N VAL A 207 3.43 -11.64 -4.57
CA VAL A 207 3.03 -12.74 -3.69
C VAL A 207 1.54 -13.04 -3.84
N ARG A 208 0.69 -12.02 -3.97
CA ARG A 208 -0.73 -12.21 -4.27
C ARG A 208 -0.95 -12.87 -5.63
N GLN A 209 -0.18 -12.47 -6.65
CA GLN A 209 -0.22 -13.09 -7.98
C GLN A 209 0.19 -14.57 -7.96
N LEU A 210 1.18 -14.94 -7.14
CA LEU A 210 1.53 -16.35 -6.94
C LEU A 210 0.34 -17.15 -6.39
N LEU A 211 -0.37 -16.59 -5.41
CA LEU A 211 -1.42 -17.29 -4.67
C LEU A 211 -2.73 -17.44 -5.43
N LEU A 212 -3.10 -16.46 -6.25
CA LEU A 212 -4.38 -16.39 -6.95
C LEU A 212 -4.26 -16.58 -8.47
N GLY A 213 -3.05 -16.47 -9.02
CA GLY A 213 -2.83 -16.29 -10.45
C GLY A 213 -3.00 -14.82 -10.88
N PRO A 214 -2.48 -14.43 -12.05
CA PRO A 214 -2.42 -13.04 -12.49
C PRO A 214 -3.80 -12.39 -12.65
N ASP A 215 -4.79 -13.14 -13.14
CA ASP A 215 -6.12 -12.61 -13.42
C ASP A 215 -6.90 -12.29 -12.13
N GLN A 216 -6.93 -13.25 -11.18
CA GLN A 216 -7.65 -13.09 -9.92
C GLN A 216 -6.91 -12.19 -8.93
N ALA A 217 -5.59 -12.02 -9.06
CA ALA A 217 -4.80 -11.11 -8.22
C ALA A 217 -4.83 -9.64 -8.72
N ALA A 218 -5.37 -9.40 -9.90
CA ALA A 218 -5.38 -8.08 -10.53
C ALA A 218 -6.14 -7.07 -9.67
N ILE A 219 -5.59 -5.86 -9.56
CA ILE A 219 -6.33 -4.74 -8.96
C ILE A 219 -7.50 -4.37 -9.86
N ARG A 220 -8.63 -4.03 -9.25
CA ARG A 220 -9.77 -3.49 -9.97
C ARG A 220 -9.58 -1.99 -10.13
N ARG A 221 -9.54 -1.51 -11.38
CA ARG A 221 -9.51 -0.08 -11.70
C ARG A 221 -10.89 0.53 -11.48
N LEU A 222 -10.92 1.74 -10.93
CA LEU A 222 -12.15 2.51 -10.71
C LEU A 222 -12.19 3.70 -11.69
N PRO A 223 -13.39 4.16 -12.10
CA PRO A 223 -13.54 5.32 -12.99
C PRO A 223 -13.37 6.64 -12.24
N TYR A 224 -12.36 6.71 -11.37
CA TYR A 224 -11.96 7.88 -10.61
C TYR A 224 -10.44 7.99 -10.68
N CYS A 225 -9.96 9.21 -10.68
CA CYS A 225 -8.52 9.48 -10.69
C CYS A 225 -8.21 10.72 -9.87
N ALA A 226 -6.92 10.96 -9.65
CA ALA A 226 -6.43 12.12 -8.94
C ALA A 226 -5.06 12.53 -9.43
N THR A 227 -4.77 13.83 -9.34
CA THR A 227 -3.42 14.38 -9.54
C THR A 227 -2.99 15.05 -8.25
N PHE A 228 -1.84 14.62 -7.76
CA PHE A 228 -1.22 15.11 -6.53
C PHE A 228 -0.05 16.01 -6.87
N ILE A 229 0.08 17.08 -6.11
CA ILE A 229 1.15 18.07 -6.24
C ILE A 229 1.90 18.18 -4.91
N HIS A 230 3.23 18.20 -4.99
CA HIS A 230 4.07 18.78 -3.96
C HIS A 230 4.64 20.11 -4.45
N SER A 231 4.38 21.18 -3.69
CA SER A 231 4.94 22.50 -3.96
C SER A 231 5.42 23.16 -2.67
N ARG A 232 6.40 24.03 -2.82
CA ARG A 232 6.73 25.08 -1.85
C ARG A 232 6.15 26.39 -2.35
N PHE A 233 6.05 27.36 -1.46
CA PHE A 233 5.50 28.67 -1.76
C PHE A 233 6.36 29.78 -1.14
N THR A 234 6.11 31.04 -1.49
CA THR A 234 6.73 32.15 -0.75
C THR A 234 6.28 32.14 0.71
N ARG A 235 6.98 32.87 1.57
CA ARG A 235 6.61 32.96 2.99
C ARG A 235 5.15 33.40 3.17
N GLU A 236 4.72 34.43 2.45
CA GLU A 236 3.37 35.00 2.55
C GLU A 236 2.31 34.00 2.09
N GLN A 237 2.54 33.34 0.96
CA GLN A 237 1.64 32.32 0.42
C GLN A 237 1.55 31.09 1.34
N ALA A 238 2.68 30.60 1.86
CA ALA A 238 2.70 29.49 2.80
C ALA A 238 1.93 29.80 4.08
N LEU A 239 2.09 31.01 4.64
CA LEU A 239 1.35 31.47 5.80
C LEU A 239 -0.16 31.61 5.51
N PHE A 240 -0.52 32.12 4.33
CA PHE A 240 -1.91 32.20 3.88
C PHE A 240 -2.55 30.82 3.76
N LEU A 241 -1.92 29.86 3.07
CA LEU A 241 -2.48 28.51 2.94
C LEU A 241 -2.65 27.84 4.31
N ARG A 242 -1.70 28.06 5.22
CA ARG A 242 -1.71 27.50 6.57
C ARG A 242 -2.74 28.17 7.50
N SER A 243 -3.23 29.38 7.19
CA SER A 243 -4.22 30.05 8.04
C SER A 243 -5.59 29.35 8.01
N PHE A 244 -5.88 28.56 6.98
CA PHE A 244 -7.13 27.79 6.89
C PHE A 244 -7.13 26.57 7.81
N HIS A 245 -5.98 25.92 7.97
CA HIS A 245 -5.78 24.83 8.93
C HIS A 245 -4.29 24.57 9.17
N PRO A 246 -3.85 24.29 10.42
CA PRO A 246 -2.44 24.06 10.73
C PRO A 246 -1.80 22.88 9.96
N LEU A 247 -2.55 21.80 9.77
CA LEU A 247 -2.04 20.57 9.13
C LEU A 247 -2.73 20.15 7.81
N TYR A 248 -4.05 20.25 7.70
CA TYR A 248 -4.80 19.80 6.52
C TYR A 248 -6.24 20.32 6.47
N ILE A 249 -6.84 20.37 5.28
CA ILE A 249 -8.26 20.65 5.07
C ILE A 249 -8.74 19.95 3.80
N ALA A 250 -10.00 19.54 3.75
CA ALA A 250 -10.60 18.90 2.58
C ALA A 250 -11.80 19.72 2.07
N ALA A 251 -12.00 19.70 0.75
CA ALA A 251 -13.14 20.29 0.08
C ALA A 251 -13.89 19.26 -0.76
N ILE A 252 -15.22 19.34 -0.73
CA ILE A 252 -16.10 18.60 -1.63
C ILE A 252 -16.85 19.60 -2.48
N HIS A 253 -16.69 19.47 -3.80
CA HIS A 253 -17.19 20.42 -4.76
C HIS A 253 -18.51 19.92 -5.39
N PRO A 254 -19.55 20.75 -5.52
CA PRO A 254 -20.82 20.38 -6.16
C PRO A 254 -20.67 19.83 -7.59
N GLY A 255 -19.63 20.26 -8.31
CA GLY A 255 -19.24 19.74 -9.63
C GLY A 255 -18.65 18.32 -9.64
N GLY A 256 -18.71 17.55 -8.55
CA GLY A 256 -18.20 16.18 -8.50
C GLY A 256 -16.67 16.08 -8.38
N LEU A 257 -16.05 17.08 -7.77
CA LEU A 257 -14.62 17.13 -7.49
C LEU A 257 -14.37 17.03 -5.99
N PHE A 258 -13.26 16.42 -5.61
CA PHE A 258 -12.79 16.41 -4.23
C PHE A 258 -11.37 16.96 -4.18
N SER A 259 -11.08 17.83 -3.21
CA SER A 259 -9.75 18.40 -3.04
C SER A 259 -9.27 18.24 -1.60
N PHE A 260 -7.97 18.05 -1.44
CA PHE A 260 -7.31 18.00 -0.14
C PHE A 260 -6.08 18.88 -0.20
N LEU A 261 -5.85 19.64 0.87
CA LEU A 261 -4.64 20.40 1.07
C LEU A 261 -4.08 20.06 2.45
N GLY A 262 -2.78 19.78 2.54
CA GLY A 262 -2.12 19.59 3.82
C GLY A 262 -0.62 19.71 3.76
N MET A 263 0.01 19.63 4.92
CA MET A 263 1.46 19.70 5.06
C MET A 263 2.11 18.38 4.66
N GLN A 264 3.20 18.43 3.89
CA GLN A 264 4.09 17.29 3.62
C GLN A 264 5.32 17.32 4.52
N ASP A 265 5.92 18.51 4.70
CA ASP A 265 7.09 18.70 5.56
C ASP A 265 7.18 20.17 6.01
N ALA A 266 7.12 20.39 7.31
CA ALA A 266 7.30 21.68 7.98
C ALA A 266 8.27 21.49 9.15
N ALA A 267 9.54 21.23 8.82
CA ALA A 267 10.56 20.92 9.80
C ALA A 267 11.00 22.15 10.61
N ASP A 268 10.99 23.33 10.00
CA ASP A 268 11.37 24.60 10.63
C ASP A 268 10.16 25.56 10.65
N PRO A 269 9.52 25.78 11.80
CA PRO A 269 8.34 26.64 11.91
C PRO A 269 8.65 28.13 11.65
N GLU A 270 9.91 28.56 11.78
CA GLU A 270 10.30 29.96 11.57
C GLU A 270 10.54 30.29 10.09
N ARG A 271 10.60 29.25 9.25
CA ARG A 271 10.89 29.34 7.82
C ARG A 271 9.78 28.76 6.92
N PRO A 272 8.60 29.43 6.82
CA PRO A 272 7.50 28.99 5.99
C PRO A 272 7.83 28.75 4.52
N GLU A 273 8.79 29.46 3.96
CA GLU A 273 9.26 29.28 2.58
C GLU A 273 9.94 27.92 2.34
N THR A 274 10.34 27.22 3.41
CA THR A 274 10.89 25.86 3.32
C THR A 274 9.83 24.77 3.38
N TRP A 275 8.61 25.11 3.82
CA TRP A 275 7.55 24.14 3.99
C TRP A 275 7.12 23.58 2.64
N THR A 276 6.89 22.28 2.64
CA THR A 276 6.35 21.57 1.47
C THR A 276 4.90 21.22 1.76
N PHE A 277 4.01 21.62 0.86
CA PHE A 277 2.60 21.27 0.89
C PHE A 277 2.36 20.06 -0.01
N PHE A 278 1.37 19.27 0.36
CA PHE A 278 0.81 18.16 -0.41
C PHE A 278 -0.67 18.42 -0.62
N PHE A 279 -1.08 18.50 -1.87
CA PHE A 279 -2.47 18.77 -2.22
C PHE A 279 -2.84 18.07 -3.52
N TYR A 280 -4.12 17.76 -3.69
CA TYR A 280 -4.60 17.03 -4.86
C TYR A 280 -6.06 17.34 -5.15
N ILE A 281 -6.45 17.15 -6.40
CA ILE A 281 -7.85 17.06 -6.82
C ILE A 281 -8.09 15.63 -7.32
N SER A 282 -9.20 15.04 -6.90
CA SER A 282 -9.74 13.81 -7.48
C SER A 282 -11.08 14.07 -8.17
N TRP A 283 -11.34 13.34 -9.23
CA TRP A 283 -12.52 13.49 -10.08
C TRP A 283 -12.91 12.17 -10.74
N TYR A 284 -14.13 12.11 -11.26
CA TYR A 284 -14.57 11.02 -12.14
C TYR A 284 -13.82 11.08 -13.47
N SER A 285 -13.23 9.96 -13.88
CA SER A 285 -12.67 9.80 -15.22
C SER A 285 -12.85 8.36 -15.66
N SER A 286 -13.57 8.18 -16.77
CA SER A 286 -13.84 6.85 -17.32
C SER A 286 -12.54 6.11 -17.64
N LEU A 287 -12.54 4.77 -17.58
CA LEU A 287 -11.32 3.99 -17.85
C LEU A 287 -10.75 4.28 -19.25
N ASP A 288 -11.62 4.47 -20.24
CA ASP A 288 -11.24 4.88 -21.60
C ASP A 288 -10.52 6.23 -21.64
N GLU A 289 -10.98 7.20 -20.86
CA GLU A 289 -10.33 8.51 -20.75
C GLU A 289 -8.98 8.41 -20.03
N GLN A 290 -8.92 7.61 -18.96
CA GLN A 290 -7.65 7.33 -18.27
C GLN A 290 -6.64 6.70 -19.22
N ASP A 291 -7.08 5.77 -20.08
CA ASP A 291 -6.22 5.09 -21.07
C ASP A 291 -5.78 6.06 -22.17
N LYS A 292 -6.70 6.89 -22.69
CA LYS A 292 -6.38 7.95 -23.68
C LYS A 292 -5.37 8.96 -23.15
N THR A 293 -5.37 9.20 -21.84
CA THR A 293 -4.49 10.18 -21.18
C THR A 293 -3.33 9.55 -20.41
N ALA A 294 -3.08 8.25 -20.57
CA ALA A 294 -2.06 7.52 -19.80
C ALA A 294 -0.64 8.06 -20.00
N ASN A 295 -0.36 8.63 -21.18
CA ASN A 295 0.95 9.19 -21.55
C ASN A 295 1.04 10.71 -21.38
N TRP A 296 0.07 11.35 -20.73
CA TRP A 296 0.16 12.79 -20.43
C TRP A 296 1.35 13.09 -19.54
N THR A 297 2.03 14.18 -19.84
CA THR A 297 3.16 14.71 -19.08
C THR A 297 2.70 15.31 -17.75
N ASP A 298 3.64 15.44 -16.81
CA ASP A 298 3.43 16.13 -15.54
C ASP A 298 2.94 17.58 -15.75
N ALA A 299 3.42 18.27 -16.78
CA ALA A 299 2.97 19.61 -17.14
C ALA A 299 1.50 19.63 -17.56
N GLN A 300 1.07 18.68 -18.41
CA GLN A 300 -0.33 18.55 -18.81
C GLN A 300 -1.25 18.20 -17.61
N ARG A 301 -0.77 17.34 -16.70
CA ARG A 301 -1.51 16.99 -15.48
C ARG A 301 -1.60 18.15 -14.51
N SER A 302 -0.54 18.95 -14.37
CA SER A 302 -0.53 20.17 -13.57
C SER A 302 -1.53 21.19 -14.12
N GLU A 303 -1.52 21.44 -15.43
CA GLU A 303 -2.45 22.37 -16.07
C GLU A 303 -3.91 21.91 -15.92
N GLN A 304 -4.17 20.61 -16.07
CA GLN A 304 -5.50 20.04 -15.85
C GLN A 304 -6.06 20.36 -14.46
N VAL A 305 -5.26 20.13 -13.40
CA VAL A 305 -5.73 20.45 -12.04
C VAL A 305 -5.74 21.94 -11.73
N LYS A 306 -4.90 22.74 -12.39
CA LYS A 306 -5.02 24.21 -12.33
C LYS A 306 -6.36 24.66 -12.89
N GLU A 307 -6.79 24.16 -14.03
CA GLU A 307 -8.11 24.47 -14.60
C GLU A 307 -9.24 24.04 -13.66
N LEU A 308 -9.22 22.79 -13.17
CA LEU A 308 -10.21 22.29 -12.21
C LEU A 308 -10.25 23.12 -10.93
N SER A 309 -9.10 23.62 -10.46
CA SER A 309 -9.02 24.40 -9.22
C SER A 309 -9.69 25.78 -9.32
N ARG A 310 -9.92 26.31 -10.53
CA ARG A 310 -10.53 27.64 -10.71
C ARG A 310 -11.97 27.72 -10.22
N THR A 311 -12.66 26.59 -10.14
CA THR A 311 -14.02 26.52 -9.58
C THR A 311 -14.04 26.44 -8.06
N PHE A 312 -12.88 26.19 -7.43
CA PHE A 312 -12.78 26.13 -5.98
C PHE A 312 -12.59 27.53 -5.38
N THR A 313 -12.88 27.62 -4.09
CA THR A 313 -12.46 28.71 -3.20
C THR A 313 -11.08 28.43 -2.60
N ASP A 314 -10.54 29.43 -1.91
CA ASP A 314 -9.32 29.29 -1.15
C ASP A 314 -9.51 28.33 0.05
N PRO A 315 -8.47 27.57 0.42
CA PRO A 315 -7.09 27.66 -0.05
C PRO A 315 -6.81 26.86 -1.33
N PHE A 316 -7.76 26.06 -1.80
CA PHE A 316 -7.53 25.07 -2.86
C PHE A 316 -7.20 25.76 -4.19
N LYS A 317 -7.99 26.76 -4.59
CA LYS A 317 -7.71 27.54 -5.80
C LYS A 317 -6.30 28.13 -5.78
N SER A 318 -5.99 28.92 -4.76
CA SER A 318 -4.68 29.56 -4.61
C SER A 318 -3.52 28.55 -4.61
N ALA A 319 -3.65 27.41 -3.92
CA ALA A 319 -2.58 26.41 -3.86
C ALA A 319 -2.21 25.86 -5.25
N PHE A 320 -3.20 25.57 -6.09
CA PHE A 320 -2.96 25.11 -7.46
C PHE A 320 -2.49 26.24 -8.38
N GLU A 321 -3.09 27.42 -8.28
CA GLU A 321 -2.73 28.59 -9.10
C GLU A 321 -1.27 29.00 -8.88
N TRP A 322 -0.83 29.03 -7.61
CA TRP A 322 0.54 29.40 -7.22
C TRP A 322 1.55 28.26 -7.33
N ALA A 323 1.11 27.03 -7.60
CA ALA A 323 2.00 25.89 -7.74
C ALA A 323 3.03 26.17 -8.86
N SER A 324 4.30 26.01 -8.52
CA SER A 324 5.40 26.31 -9.43
C SER A 324 5.41 25.36 -10.64
N ALA A 325 5.99 25.80 -11.76
CA ALA A 325 6.06 24.98 -12.97
C ALA A 325 6.94 23.72 -12.80
N ASP A 326 7.87 23.74 -11.85
CA ASP A 326 8.77 22.65 -11.47
C ASP A 326 8.25 21.82 -10.29
N CYS A 327 7.00 22.03 -9.86
CA CYS A 327 6.38 21.25 -8.79
C CYS A 327 6.37 19.76 -9.14
N LYS A 328 6.38 18.90 -8.12
CA LYS A 328 6.30 17.46 -8.36
C LYS A 328 4.85 17.07 -8.56
N VAL A 329 4.57 16.36 -9.65
CA VAL A 329 3.21 15.96 -10.04
C VAL A 329 3.14 14.45 -10.11
N TRP A 330 2.03 13.88 -9.65
CA TRP A 330 1.75 12.46 -9.83
C TRP A 330 0.28 12.22 -10.10
N TYR A 331 -0.01 11.55 -11.21
CA TYR A 331 -1.35 11.10 -11.57
C TYR A 331 -1.61 9.66 -11.09
N PHE A 332 -2.84 9.40 -10.63
CA PHE A 332 -3.29 8.08 -10.20
C PHE A 332 -4.70 7.78 -10.67
N GLY A 333 -4.87 6.69 -11.40
CA GLY A 333 -6.16 6.00 -11.46
C GLY A 333 -6.42 5.29 -10.13
N LEU A 334 -7.56 5.56 -9.51
CA LEU A 334 -7.97 4.91 -8.28
C LEU A 334 -8.26 3.44 -8.56
N HIS A 335 -7.93 2.60 -7.59
CA HIS A 335 -8.05 1.16 -7.70
C HIS A 335 -8.22 0.53 -6.32
N ASP A 336 -8.78 -0.67 -6.30
CA ASP A 336 -8.95 -1.46 -5.10
C ASP A 336 -8.68 -2.95 -5.34
N PHE A 337 -8.62 -3.70 -4.24
CA PHE A 337 -8.62 -5.17 -4.23
C PHE A 337 -9.35 -5.62 -2.96
N ASP A 338 -10.52 -6.24 -3.10
CA ASP A 338 -11.31 -6.76 -1.99
C ASP A 338 -11.00 -8.25 -1.78
N PRO A 339 -10.27 -8.65 -0.72
CA PRO A 339 -9.96 -10.06 -0.50
C PRO A 339 -11.18 -10.91 -0.13
N GLY A 340 -12.33 -10.28 0.17
CA GLY A 340 -13.59 -10.94 0.43
C GLY A 340 -14.46 -11.14 -0.81
N ALA A 341 -14.06 -10.64 -1.97
CA ALA A 341 -14.80 -10.84 -3.22
C ALA A 341 -14.68 -12.28 -3.73
N GLU A 342 -15.63 -12.68 -4.57
CA GLU A 342 -15.63 -13.99 -5.23
C GLU A 342 -14.34 -14.17 -6.04
N GLY A 343 -13.71 -15.35 -5.94
CA GLY A 343 -12.45 -15.65 -6.63
C GLY A 343 -11.18 -15.09 -5.96
N HIS A 344 -11.29 -14.22 -4.96
CA HIS A 344 -10.14 -13.58 -4.32
C HIS A 344 -9.62 -14.30 -3.06
N ARG A 345 -10.26 -15.39 -2.64
CA ARG A 345 -9.77 -16.24 -1.54
C ARG A 345 -8.61 -17.10 -2.02
N TRP A 346 -7.49 -17.06 -1.30
CA TRP A 346 -6.31 -17.87 -1.60
C TRP A 346 -6.15 -19.05 -0.65
N GLY A 347 -5.44 -20.09 -1.11
CA GLY A 347 -4.90 -21.11 -0.22
C GLY A 347 -3.56 -20.67 0.37
N ASN A 348 -3.44 -20.61 1.69
CA ASN A 348 -2.22 -20.21 2.40
C ASN A 348 -1.13 -21.29 2.49
N LEU A 349 -1.28 -22.39 1.74
CA LEU A 349 -0.32 -23.49 1.59
C LEU A 349 0.08 -24.13 2.93
N GLY A 350 -0.90 -24.32 3.82
CA GLY A 350 -0.69 -24.86 5.17
C GLY A 350 -0.19 -23.81 6.17
N GLY A 351 -0.47 -22.54 5.92
CA GLY A 351 0.02 -21.40 6.69
C GLY A 351 1.47 -21.01 6.37
N ARG A 352 2.03 -21.45 5.25
CA ARG A 352 3.41 -21.12 4.83
C ARG A 352 3.51 -19.79 4.09
N VAL A 353 2.41 -19.30 3.52
CA VAL A 353 2.37 -18.01 2.82
C VAL A 353 1.10 -17.26 3.20
N THR A 354 1.21 -15.96 3.48
CA THR A 354 0.06 -15.09 3.73
C THR A 354 0.30 -13.66 3.21
N LEU A 355 -0.71 -12.80 3.27
CA LEU A 355 -0.68 -11.40 2.80
C LEU A 355 -1.03 -10.44 3.94
N ALA A 356 -0.51 -9.21 3.88
CA ALA A 356 -0.79 -8.14 4.84
C ALA A 356 -0.70 -6.73 4.22
N GLY A 357 -1.57 -5.82 4.63
CA GLY A 357 -1.64 -4.45 4.11
C GLY A 357 -2.15 -4.40 2.67
N ASP A 358 -1.65 -3.46 1.87
CA ASP A 358 -2.10 -3.26 0.48
C ASP A 358 -1.90 -4.49 -0.43
N SER A 359 -1.02 -5.43 -0.07
CA SER A 359 -0.90 -6.70 -0.78
C SER A 359 -2.14 -7.58 -0.61
N ALA A 360 -2.88 -7.43 0.49
CA ALA A 360 -4.11 -8.17 0.78
C ALA A 360 -5.37 -7.35 0.46
N HIS A 361 -5.37 -6.04 0.68
CA HIS A 361 -6.60 -5.22 0.64
C HIS A 361 -6.36 -3.76 0.27
N THR A 362 -5.67 -3.51 -0.85
CA THR A 362 -5.52 -2.14 -1.35
C THR A 362 -6.89 -1.47 -1.51
N MET A 363 -6.99 -0.23 -1.03
CA MET A 363 -8.25 0.52 -0.97
C MET A 363 -8.03 1.97 -1.41
N THR A 364 -9.11 2.68 -1.73
CA THR A 364 -9.04 4.11 -2.00
C THR A 364 -8.79 4.90 -0.70
N TYR A 365 -8.22 6.09 -0.83
CA TYR A 365 -7.59 6.80 0.30
C TYR A 365 -8.51 7.81 1.01
N GLN A 366 -9.66 8.17 0.43
CA GLN A 366 -10.49 9.29 0.92
C GLN A 366 -11.06 9.07 2.34
N ARG A 367 -11.14 7.82 2.83
CA ARG A 367 -11.52 7.52 4.23
C ARG A 367 -10.35 7.51 5.21
N GLY A 368 -9.10 7.61 4.73
CA GLY A 368 -7.91 7.60 5.59
C GLY A 368 -7.68 6.29 6.37
N GLN A 369 -8.05 5.14 5.80
CA GLN A 369 -8.06 3.85 6.52
C GLN A 369 -6.85 2.94 6.23
N GLY A 370 -6.20 3.06 5.07
CA GLY A 370 -5.19 2.10 4.61
C GLY A 370 -4.05 1.84 5.60
N LEU A 371 -3.42 2.89 6.14
CA LEU A 371 -2.33 2.73 7.12
C LEU A 371 -2.83 2.07 8.42
N ASN A 372 -4.03 2.42 8.87
CA ASN A 372 -4.58 1.89 10.12
C ASN A 372 -4.86 0.39 9.99
N HIS A 373 -5.45 -0.04 8.88
CA HIS A 373 -5.63 -1.45 8.57
C HIS A 373 -4.29 -2.18 8.45
N SER A 374 -3.32 -1.60 7.76
CA SER A 374 -1.97 -2.15 7.62
C SER A 374 -1.28 -2.39 8.97
N LEU A 375 -1.38 -1.45 9.91
CA LEU A 375 -0.77 -1.58 11.24
C LEU A 375 -1.50 -2.63 12.08
N THR A 376 -2.82 -2.71 11.97
CA THR A 376 -3.59 -3.76 12.66
C THR A 376 -3.31 -5.15 12.10
N ASP A 377 -3.16 -5.30 10.78
CA ASP A 377 -2.71 -6.55 10.20
C ASP A 377 -1.36 -6.98 10.78
N ALA A 378 -0.39 -6.07 10.84
CA ALA A 378 0.92 -6.36 11.39
C ALA A 378 0.83 -6.83 12.85
N ALA A 379 -0.05 -6.22 13.67
CA ALA A 379 -0.26 -6.61 15.06
C ALA A 379 -0.95 -7.97 15.19
N GLU A 380 -2.06 -8.19 14.47
CA GLU A 380 -2.80 -9.45 14.47
C GLU A 380 -1.94 -10.62 13.95
N LEU A 381 -1.16 -10.37 12.88
CA LEU A 381 -0.23 -11.37 12.33
C LEU A 381 0.95 -11.65 13.26
N CYS A 382 1.48 -10.63 13.95
CA CYS A 382 2.51 -10.83 14.96
C CYS A 382 2.02 -11.76 16.08
N GLU A 383 0.79 -11.58 16.57
CA GLU A 383 0.18 -12.46 17.57
C GLU A 383 -0.08 -13.88 17.03
N ALA A 384 -0.54 -14.01 15.78
CA ALA A 384 -0.68 -15.32 15.13
C ALA A 384 0.67 -16.06 15.05
N ILE A 385 1.75 -15.33 14.72
CA ILE A 385 3.11 -15.88 14.66
C ILE A 385 3.60 -16.30 16.05
N LYS A 386 3.39 -15.49 17.08
CA LYS A 386 3.69 -15.87 18.47
C LYS A 386 2.95 -17.13 18.90
N ASN A 387 1.69 -17.28 18.50
CA ASN A 387 0.89 -18.44 18.88
C ASN A 387 1.42 -19.75 18.29
N PHE A 388 1.78 -19.79 17.00
CA PHE A 388 2.31 -21.03 16.44
C PHE A 388 3.76 -21.30 16.85
N THR A 389 4.59 -20.25 17.02
CA THR A 389 5.98 -20.42 17.48
C THR A 389 6.05 -20.89 18.93
N SER A 390 5.10 -20.49 19.78
CA SER A 390 4.93 -20.98 21.15
C SER A 390 4.13 -22.29 21.25
N LYS A 391 3.74 -22.91 20.13
CA LYS A 391 2.96 -24.14 20.04
C LYS A 391 1.57 -24.07 20.71
N LYS A 392 1.00 -22.88 20.87
CA LYS A 392 -0.40 -22.68 21.31
C LYS A 392 -1.41 -23.08 20.24
N SER A 393 -1.03 -23.01 18.97
CA SER A 393 -1.81 -23.45 17.82
C SER A 393 -0.90 -23.98 16.72
N THR A 394 -1.46 -24.72 15.76
CA THR A 394 -0.71 -25.08 14.54
C THR A 394 -0.51 -23.84 13.66
N GLN A 395 0.55 -23.83 12.86
CA GLN A 395 0.86 -22.71 11.96
C GLN A 395 -0.31 -22.45 10.98
N GLY A 396 -0.82 -23.50 10.34
CA GLY A 396 -1.99 -23.38 9.46
C GLY A 396 -3.21 -22.78 10.15
N ALA A 397 -3.56 -23.25 11.36
CA ALA A 397 -4.70 -22.72 12.10
C ALA A 397 -4.51 -21.25 12.52
N ALA A 398 -3.31 -20.87 12.97
CA ALA A 398 -2.99 -19.50 13.35
C ALA A 398 -3.13 -18.53 12.17
N ILE A 399 -2.57 -18.89 11.02
CA ILE A 399 -2.59 -18.06 9.81
C ILE A 399 -4.00 -17.98 9.23
N SER A 400 -4.74 -19.09 9.14
CA SER A 400 -6.14 -19.05 8.68
C SER A 400 -7.02 -18.19 9.59
N SER A 401 -6.81 -18.21 10.91
CA SER A 401 -7.56 -17.35 11.82
C SER A 401 -7.25 -15.86 11.61
N TYR A 402 -5.98 -15.52 11.36
CA TYR A 402 -5.58 -14.15 11.00
C TYR A 402 -6.24 -13.72 9.69
N GLU A 403 -6.16 -14.56 8.65
CA GLU A 403 -6.72 -14.26 7.33
C GLU A 403 -8.24 -14.04 7.40
N GLU A 404 -8.98 -14.89 8.12
CA GLU A 404 -10.44 -14.70 8.27
C GLU A 404 -10.80 -13.38 8.98
N ALA A 405 -10.05 -12.98 10.00
CA ALA A 405 -10.25 -11.71 10.68
C ALA A 405 -9.93 -10.52 9.77
N MET A 406 -8.76 -10.56 9.12
CA MET A 406 -8.29 -9.53 8.20
C MET A 406 -9.24 -9.37 7.01
N ILE A 407 -9.68 -10.46 6.39
CA ILE A 407 -10.54 -10.40 5.20
C ILE A 407 -11.92 -9.83 5.56
N ARG A 408 -12.48 -10.23 6.71
CA ARG A 408 -13.75 -9.66 7.19
C ARG A 408 -13.65 -8.17 7.45
N ARG A 409 -12.59 -7.74 8.15
CA ARG A 409 -12.36 -6.33 8.53
C ARG A 409 -12.00 -5.47 7.31
N ALA A 410 -10.93 -5.83 6.61
CA ALA A 410 -10.35 -5.02 5.56
C ALA A 410 -11.11 -5.14 4.23
N GLY A 411 -11.64 -6.31 3.87
CA GLY A 411 -12.53 -6.42 2.71
C GLY A 411 -13.83 -5.61 2.88
N GLY A 412 -14.36 -5.55 4.10
CA GLY A 412 -15.44 -4.63 4.45
C GLY A 412 -15.08 -3.17 4.21
N GLU A 413 -13.89 -2.75 4.66
CA GLU A 413 -13.42 -1.37 4.48
C GLU A 413 -13.09 -1.04 3.02
N VAL A 414 -12.56 -1.98 2.22
CA VAL A 414 -12.34 -1.79 0.78
C VAL A 414 -13.64 -1.38 0.10
N ARG A 415 -14.73 -2.16 0.33
CA ARG A 415 -16.05 -1.87 -0.25
C ARG A 415 -16.58 -0.51 0.19
N LEU A 416 -16.45 -0.18 1.48
CA LEU A 416 -16.89 1.12 2.02
C LEU A 416 -16.07 2.29 1.48
N SER A 417 -14.76 2.13 1.30
CA SER A 417 -13.87 3.13 0.70
C SER A 417 -14.23 3.40 -0.76
N THR A 418 -14.59 2.37 -1.51
CA THR A 418 -15.07 2.52 -2.89
C THR A 418 -16.41 3.23 -2.96
N THR A 419 -17.41 2.81 -2.17
CA THR A 419 -18.69 3.53 -2.07
C THR A 419 -18.49 4.99 -1.63
N ASN A 420 -17.56 5.24 -0.72
CA ASN A 420 -17.23 6.59 -0.29
C ASN A 420 -16.63 7.43 -1.41
N THR A 421 -15.75 6.83 -2.22
CA THR A 421 -15.17 7.49 -3.39
C THR A 421 -16.29 7.89 -4.35
N GLU A 422 -17.21 6.97 -4.66
CA GLU A 422 -18.33 7.25 -5.54
C GLU A 422 -19.22 8.40 -5.02
N MET A 423 -19.60 8.34 -3.73
CA MET A 423 -20.49 9.33 -3.14
C MET A 423 -19.84 10.69 -2.88
N LEU A 424 -18.52 10.78 -2.65
CA LEU A 424 -17.83 12.06 -2.51
C LEU A 424 -17.75 12.85 -3.83
N HIS A 425 -17.84 12.16 -4.97
CA HIS A 425 -17.86 12.79 -6.30
C HIS A 425 -19.29 12.89 -6.87
N ASP A 426 -20.32 12.65 -6.06
CA ASP A 426 -21.73 12.82 -6.40
C ASP A 426 -22.39 13.74 -5.37
N TRP A 427 -22.61 15.00 -5.76
CA TRP A 427 -23.15 16.02 -4.86
C TRP A 427 -24.50 15.65 -4.23
N GLN A 428 -25.35 14.91 -4.96
CA GLN A 428 -26.66 14.49 -4.43
C GLN A 428 -26.52 13.40 -3.36
N LYS A 429 -25.41 12.66 -3.36
CA LYS A 429 -25.17 11.53 -2.45
C LYS A 429 -24.10 11.80 -1.40
N VAL A 430 -23.39 12.92 -1.45
CA VAL A 430 -22.25 13.23 -0.58
C VAL A 430 -22.56 13.08 0.91
N LEU A 431 -23.69 13.62 1.39
CA LEU A 431 -24.10 13.53 2.80
C LEU A 431 -24.43 12.09 3.22
N GLN A 432 -24.62 11.19 2.26
CA GLN A 432 -24.86 9.78 2.51
C GLN A 432 -23.58 8.93 2.47
N SER A 433 -22.44 9.53 2.10
CA SER A 433 -21.16 8.83 2.02
C SER A 433 -20.78 8.20 3.36
N PRO A 434 -20.09 7.03 3.35
CA PRO A 434 -19.59 6.42 4.57
C PRO A 434 -18.78 7.38 5.45
N LEU A 435 -17.94 8.25 4.87
CA LEU A 435 -17.17 9.23 5.65
C LEU A 435 -18.07 10.22 6.38
N MET A 436 -19.14 10.70 5.74
CA MET A 436 -20.09 11.62 6.36
C MET A 436 -20.97 10.94 7.42
N LYS A 437 -21.39 9.69 7.18
CA LYS A 437 -22.30 8.97 8.10
C LYS A 437 -21.59 8.35 9.30
N THR A 438 -20.41 7.74 9.11
CA THR A 438 -19.75 6.93 10.13
C THR A 438 -18.37 7.45 10.53
N GLY A 439 -17.88 8.49 9.85
CA GLY A 439 -16.56 9.06 10.08
C GLY A 439 -15.44 8.09 9.71
N MET A 440 -14.32 8.18 10.43
CA MET A 440 -13.12 7.34 10.25
C MET A 440 -13.05 6.16 11.22
N ARG A 441 -14.16 5.83 11.89
CA ARG A 441 -14.20 4.74 12.87
C ARG A 441 -13.94 3.40 12.18
N GLN A 442 -13.26 2.51 12.90
CA GLN A 442 -13.06 1.12 12.46
C GLN A 442 -14.43 0.44 12.26
N THR A 443 -14.64 -0.14 11.08
CA THR A 443 -15.87 -0.86 10.78
C THR A 443 -15.81 -2.25 11.41
N ASN A 444 -16.82 -2.60 12.21
CA ASN A 444 -16.96 -3.85 12.98
C ASN A 444 -16.01 -4.02 14.17
N LYS A 445 -16.11 -3.13 15.16
CA LYS A 445 -16.04 -3.61 16.55
C LYS A 445 -17.36 -4.35 16.79
N ALA A 446 -17.35 -5.67 16.78
CA ALA A 446 -18.49 -6.44 17.24
C ALA A 446 -18.92 -5.86 18.60
N ALA A 447 -20.21 -5.56 18.74
CA ALA A 447 -20.79 -5.31 20.04
C ALA A 447 -20.51 -6.55 20.93
N GLY A 448 -19.85 -6.33 22.05
CA GLY A 448 -19.48 -7.33 23.06
C GLY A 448 -18.23 -6.85 23.79
N THR A 449 -18.23 -6.53 25.08
CA THR A 449 -19.16 -6.80 26.18
C THR A 449 -19.04 -5.68 27.21
N SER A 450 -20.16 -5.35 27.85
CA SER A 450 -20.24 -4.81 29.21
C SER A 450 -19.50 -5.69 30.21
#